data_AF-T0LVE6-F1
#
_entry.id   AF-T0LVE6-F1
#
_cell.length_a   1.000
_cell.length_b   1.000
_cell.length_c   1.000
_cell.angle_alpha   90.00
_cell.angle_beta   90.00
_cell.angle_gamma   90.00
#
_symmetry.space_group_name_H-M   'P 1'
#
loop_
_entity.id
_entity.type
_entity.pdbx_description
1 polymer ?
#
loop_
_entity_poly.entity_id
_entity_poly.type
_entity_poly.pdbx_seq_one_letter_code
_entity_poly.pdbx_strand_id
1 'polypeptide(L)'
;MRFSAPLTALFLAMTVQAGVAQSEGPVALAERSDDVDTLEAAVEKREGISLEKKACKYNGCKCNSRGKQLTVCGNCYWANTGTWVVTAKRVNNHIYECSPSGNCCDYGVGSDCGKAGARCIKN
;
A
#
# COMPACT_ATOMS: atom_id res chain seq x y z
N MET A 1 48.85 11.33 -39.93
CA MET A 1 48.89 12.40 -38.90
C MET A 1 48.33 11.82 -37.62
N ARG A 2 49.10 11.91 -36.53
CA ARG A 2 48.80 11.33 -35.21
C ARG A 2 48.01 12.35 -34.41
N PHE A 3 46.92 11.98 -33.75
CA PHE A 3 46.42 12.76 -32.60
C PHE A 3 45.98 11.84 -31.47
N SER A 4 46.47 12.23 -30.30
CA SER A 4 46.65 11.51 -29.06
C SER A 4 45.36 11.33 -28.25
N ALA A 5 45.29 10.22 -27.52
CA ALA A 5 44.34 10.03 -26.41
C ALA A 5 44.69 10.94 -25.22
N PRO A 6 43.75 11.10 -24.28
CA PRO A 6 44.15 10.81 -22.90
C PRO A 6 43.19 9.88 -22.16
N LEU A 7 43.84 8.93 -21.50
CA LEU A 7 43.43 8.12 -20.36
C LEU A 7 42.73 8.95 -19.28
N THR A 8 41.67 8.42 -18.67
CA THR A 8 41.43 8.62 -17.24
C THR A 8 40.68 7.40 -16.69
N ALA A 9 41.42 6.60 -15.91
CA ALA A 9 40.92 5.43 -15.22
C ALA A 9 40.22 5.86 -13.92
N LEU A 10 38.93 5.54 -13.77
CA LEU A 10 38.26 5.58 -12.47
C LEU A 10 38.52 4.26 -11.75
N PHE A 11 39.17 4.33 -10.59
CA PHE A 11 39.49 3.21 -9.73
C PHE A 11 38.22 2.58 -9.13
N LEU A 12 38.05 1.27 -9.34
CA LEU A 12 37.12 0.43 -8.56
C LEU A 12 37.68 0.25 -7.14
N ALA A 13 36.92 0.62 -6.13
CA ALA A 13 37.18 0.19 -4.75
C ALA A 13 36.57 -1.19 -4.52
N MET A 14 37.41 -2.16 -4.15
CA MET A 14 37.01 -3.52 -3.80
C MET A 14 36.34 -3.56 -2.42
N THR A 15 35.17 -4.20 -2.33
CA THR A 15 34.54 -4.61 -1.07
C THR A 15 35.06 -6.00 -0.68
N VAL A 16 35.67 -6.13 0.50
CA VAL A 16 35.92 -7.43 1.14
C VAL A 16 35.31 -7.42 2.53
N GLN A 17 34.34 -8.31 2.75
CA GLN A 17 33.74 -8.66 4.03
C GLN A 17 34.48 -9.84 4.67
N ALA A 18 34.63 -9.80 5.99
CA ALA A 18 34.54 -10.89 6.97
C ALA A 18 35.23 -10.39 8.26
N GLY A 19 34.74 -10.50 9.48
CA GLY A 19 33.62 -11.23 10.09
C GLY A 19 34.06 -11.59 11.51
N VAL A 20 33.20 -11.48 12.52
CA VAL A 20 33.17 -12.30 13.75
C VAL A 20 32.03 -11.83 14.66
N ALA A 21 31.25 -12.80 15.14
CA ALA A 21 30.15 -12.67 16.08
C ALA A 21 30.64 -12.61 17.54
N GLN A 22 29.92 -11.91 18.41
CA GLN A 22 29.58 -12.23 19.82
C GLN A 22 28.94 -10.97 20.44
N SER A 23 27.63 -10.98 20.75
CA SER A 23 27.05 -11.23 22.09
C SER A 23 27.86 -10.52 23.18
N GLU A 24 27.40 -9.41 23.75
CA GLU A 24 26.75 -9.36 25.06
C GLU A 24 25.99 -8.02 25.24
N GLY A 25 24.79 -8.06 25.82
CA GLY A 25 24.03 -6.84 26.14
C GLY A 25 24.73 -5.95 27.18
N PRO A 26 24.36 -4.67 27.24
CA PRO A 26 23.49 -4.31 28.34
C PRO A 26 22.22 -3.61 27.86
N VAL A 27 21.12 -3.96 28.53
CA VAL A 27 19.83 -3.26 28.47
C VAL A 27 20.03 -1.75 28.62
N ALA A 28 19.98 -1.03 27.51
CA ALA A 28 19.80 0.41 27.52
C ALA A 28 18.33 0.66 27.87
N LEU A 29 18.07 1.04 29.13
CA LEU A 29 16.83 1.70 29.48
C LEU A 29 16.65 2.88 28.50
N ALA A 30 15.53 2.91 27.79
CA ALA A 30 15.11 4.11 27.09
C ALA A 30 14.92 5.21 28.14
N GLU A 31 15.84 6.17 28.15
CA GLU A 31 15.66 7.42 28.88
C GLU A 31 14.45 8.13 28.24
N ARG A 32 13.39 8.29 29.02
CA ARG A 32 12.20 9.04 28.62
C ARG A 32 12.60 10.51 28.60
N SER A 33 12.93 11.05 27.42
CA SER A 33 13.02 12.49 27.25
C SER A 33 11.61 13.08 27.38
N ASP A 34 11.46 14.03 28.30
CA ASP A 34 10.24 14.77 28.60
C ASP A 34 9.88 15.76 27.47
N ASP A 35 9.66 15.24 26.26
CA ASP A 35 9.14 16.01 25.11
C ASP A 35 7.61 15.87 25.03
N VAL A 36 6.93 16.03 26.16
CA VAL A 36 5.45 15.98 26.25
C VAL A 36 4.80 17.17 25.53
N ASP A 37 5.43 18.34 25.59
CA ASP A 37 4.90 19.60 25.04
C ASP A 37 4.73 19.58 23.50
N THR A 38 5.61 18.86 22.79
CA THR A 38 5.55 18.75 21.32
C THR A 38 4.50 17.74 20.85
N LEU A 39 4.15 16.77 21.70
CA LEU A 39 3.13 15.76 21.41
C LEU A 39 1.72 16.33 21.61
N GLU A 40 1.50 17.17 22.63
CA GLU A 40 0.21 17.82 22.87
C GLU A 40 -0.18 18.80 21.75
N ALA A 41 0.78 19.60 21.25
CA ALA A 41 0.54 20.45 20.08
C ALA A 41 0.28 19.67 18.78
N ALA A 42 0.87 18.47 18.63
CA ALA A 42 0.62 17.59 17.49
C ALA A 42 -0.71 16.82 17.60
N VAL A 43 -1.21 16.60 18.82
CA VAL A 43 -2.51 15.97 19.11
C VAL A 43 -3.65 16.97 18.87
N GLU A 44 -3.56 18.21 19.36
CA GLU A 44 -4.58 19.24 19.11
C GLU A 44 -4.77 19.54 17.61
N LYS A 45 -3.69 19.51 16.82
CA LYS A 45 -3.77 19.70 15.37
C LYS A 45 -4.43 18.51 14.63
N ARG A 46 -4.52 17.33 15.25
CA ARG A 46 -5.16 16.14 14.67
C ARG A 46 -6.64 16.03 15.01
N GLU A 47 -7.13 16.76 16.01
CA GLU A 47 -8.55 16.73 16.41
C GLU A 47 -9.51 17.33 15.36
N GLY A 48 -8.98 17.96 14.31
CA GLY A 48 -9.75 18.43 13.14
C GLY A 48 -9.82 17.45 11.96
N ILE A 49 -9.07 16.34 11.96
CA ILE A 49 -9.16 15.33 10.90
C ILE A 49 -10.17 14.28 11.35
N SER A 50 -11.45 14.59 11.19
CA SER A 50 -12.50 13.58 11.24
C SER A 50 -12.17 12.52 10.16
N LEU A 51 -11.75 11.33 10.59
CA LEU A 51 -11.72 10.15 9.73
C LEU A 51 -13.18 9.77 9.50
N GLU A 52 -13.87 10.54 8.66
CA GLU A 52 -15.25 10.26 8.30
C GLU A 52 -15.29 8.84 7.76
N LYS A 53 -15.93 7.97 8.54
CA LYS A 53 -16.16 6.58 8.18
C LYS A 53 -16.97 6.64 6.89
N LYS A 54 -16.33 6.41 5.73
CA LYS A 54 -17.06 6.13 4.50
C LYS A 54 -17.94 4.93 4.79
N ALA A 55 -19.23 5.17 4.98
CA ALA A 55 -20.15 4.14 5.41
C ALA A 55 -20.21 3.07 4.30
N CYS A 56 -19.91 1.82 4.67
CA CYS A 56 -20.15 0.70 3.78
C CYS A 56 -21.64 0.73 3.38
N LYS A 57 -21.90 0.80 2.08
CA LYS A 57 -23.25 0.64 1.52
C LYS A 57 -23.43 -0.81 1.08
N TYR A 58 -24.21 -1.57 1.83
CA TYR A 58 -24.69 -2.90 1.43
C TYR A 58 -25.80 -2.77 0.38
N ASN A 59 -25.44 -2.47 -0.87
CA ASN A 59 -26.38 -2.30 -1.99
C ASN A 59 -26.78 -3.61 -2.70
N GLY A 60 -26.41 -4.76 -2.12
CA GLY A 60 -26.58 -6.08 -2.74
C GLY A 60 -25.53 -6.40 -3.81
N CYS A 61 -24.38 -5.70 -3.83
CA CYS A 61 -23.29 -6.06 -4.72
C CYS A 61 -22.77 -7.47 -4.42
N LYS A 62 -22.19 -8.08 -5.45
CA LYS A 62 -21.56 -9.41 -5.38
C LYS A 62 -20.14 -9.35 -5.93
N CYS A 63 -19.27 -10.20 -5.43
CA CYS A 63 -17.92 -10.39 -5.92
C CYS A 63 -17.60 -11.86 -6.22
N ASN A 64 -16.80 -12.10 -7.25
CA ASN A 64 -15.98 -13.30 -7.36
C ASN A 64 -14.70 -13.09 -6.54
N SER A 65 -14.80 -13.30 -5.23
CA SER A 65 -13.70 -13.06 -4.29
C SER A 65 -12.73 -14.24 -4.17
N ARG A 66 -13.04 -15.39 -4.80
CA ARG A 66 -12.23 -16.61 -4.76
C ARG A 66 -11.93 -17.08 -3.34
N GLY A 67 -12.91 -16.92 -2.43
CA GLY A 67 -12.77 -17.31 -1.03
C GLY A 67 -11.88 -16.39 -0.19
N LYS A 68 -11.50 -15.21 -0.70
CA LYS A 68 -10.64 -14.25 0.01
C LYS A 68 -11.37 -12.98 0.38
N GLN A 69 -10.91 -12.29 1.41
CA GLN A 69 -11.29 -10.91 1.65
C GLN A 69 -10.48 -10.01 0.70
N LEU A 70 -11.14 -9.17 -0.08
CA LEU A 70 -10.49 -8.30 -1.06
C LEU A 70 -11.01 -6.87 -0.95
N THR A 71 -10.15 -5.88 -1.19
CA THR A 71 -10.57 -4.49 -1.42
C THR A 71 -10.11 -4.07 -2.81
N VAL A 72 -11.05 -3.84 -3.72
CA VAL A 72 -10.78 -3.66 -5.17
C VAL A 72 -11.62 -2.55 -5.77
N CYS A 73 -11.19 -1.99 -6.90
CA CYS A 73 -12.03 -1.10 -7.68
C CYS A 73 -13.05 -1.87 -8.52
N GLY A 74 -14.17 -1.23 -8.84
CA GLY A 74 -15.19 -1.81 -9.71
C GLY A 74 -14.74 -2.03 -11.16
N ASN A 75 -13.66 -1.40 -11.62
CA ASN A 75 -13.05 -1.66 -12.92
C ASN A 75 -12.04 -2.83 -12.92
N CYS A 76 -11.93 -3.58 -11.82
CA CYS A 76 -11.02 -4.72 -11.76
C CYS A 76 -11.64 -6.01 -12.33
N TYR A 77 -10.85 -6.72 -13.13
CA TYR A 77 -11.20 -8.01 -13.70
C TYR A 77 -10.08 -9.02 -13.45
N TRP A 78 -10.46 -10.28 -13.33
CA TRP A 78 -9.53 -11.39 -13.24
C TRP A 78 -8.95 -11.70 -14.61
N ALA A 79 -7.67 -11.39 -14.84
CA ALA A 79 -7.04 -11.54 -16.15
C ALA A 79 -7.07 -12.99 -16.69
N ASN A 80 -6.96 -13.99 -15.81
CA ASN A 80 -6.97 -15.39 -16.20
C ASN A 80 -8.36 -15.92 -16.59
N THR A 81 -9.44 -15.33 -16.08
CA THR A 81 -10.82 -15.78 -16.37
C THR A 81 -11.62 -14.80 -17.21
N GLY A 82 -11.12 -13.58 -17.43
CA GLY A 82 -11.84 -12.54 -18.17
C GLY A 82 -13.10 -12.02 -17.47
N THR A 83 -13.29 -12.32 -16.19
CA THR A 83 -14.49 -11.95 -15.43
C THR A 83 -14.22 -10.78 -14.49
N TRP A 84 -15.17 -9.86 -14.35
CA TRP A 84 -15.11 -8.80 -13.33
C TRP A 84 -14.99 -9.38 -11.92
N VAL A 85 -14.20 -8.71 -11.06
CA VAL A 85 -14.09 -9.10 -9.65
C VAL A 85 -15.39 -8.81 -8.93
N VAL A 86 -15.99 -7.65 -9.17
CA VAL A 86 -17.35 -7.31 -8.73
C VAL A 86 -18.31 -7.79 -9.81
N THR A 87 -19.26 -8.65 -9.47
CA THR A 87 -20.13 -9.32 -10.45
C THR A 87 -21.56 -8.76 -10.48
N ALA A 88 -21.99 -8.04 -9.44
CA ALA A 88 -23.30 -7.40 -9.39
C ALA A 88 -23.25 -6.00 -8.77
N LYS A 89 -24.14 -5.10 -9.22
CA LYS A 89 -24.24 -3.69 -8.78
C LYS A 89 -22.89 -2.94 -8.82
N ARG A 90 -22.09 -3.26 -9.83
CA ARG A 90 -20.75 -2.74 -10.07
C ARG A 90 -20.79 -1.34 -10.69
N VAL A 91 -19.96 -0.45 -10.17
CA VAL A 91 -19.70 0.89 -10.69
C VAL A 91 -18.19 1.04 -10.87
N ASN A 92 -17.76 1.42 -12.07
CA ASN A 92 -16.33 1.36 -12.46
C ASN A 92 -15.38 2.12 -11.52
N ASN A 93 -15.81 3.28 -11.02
CA ASN A 93 -14.99 4.17 -10.21
C ASN A 93 -15.22 4.01 -8.70
N HIS A 94 -15.94 2.97 -8.26
CA HIS A 94 -16.17 2.70 -6.84
C HIS A 94 -15.15 1.72 -6.25
N ILE A 95 -14.91 1.82 -4.95
CA ILE A 95 -14.16 0.86 -4.15
C ILE A 95 -15.14 -0.12 -3.52
N TYR A 96 -14.85 -1.40 -3.66
CA TYR A 96 -15.61 -2.49 -3.06
C TYR A 96 -14.74 -3.25 -2.08
N GLU A 97 -15.32 -3.60 -0.95
CA GLU A 97 -14.78 -4.60 -0.04
C GLU A 97 -15.59 -5.89 -0.19
N CYS A 98 -14.94 -6.91 -0.72
CA CYS A 98 -15.51 -8.22 -1.00
C CYS A 98 -15.17 -9.19 0.14
N SER A 99 -16.20 -9.80 0.72
CA SER A 99 -16.05 -10.91 1.65
C SER A 99 -15.65 -12.22 0.96
N PRO A 100 -15.09 -13.19 1.70
CA PRO A 100 -14.83 -14.54 1.19
C PRO A 100 -16.06 -15.25 0.60
N SER A 101 -17.26 -14.95 1.12
CA SER A 101 -18.51 -15.53 0.63
C SER A 101 -19.08 -14.83 -0.61
N GLY A 102 -18.41 -13.79 -1.12
CA GLY A 102 -18.81 -13.05 -2.32
C GLY A 102 -19.85 -11.96 -2.09
N ASN A 103 -20.25 -11.67 -0.85
CA ASN A 103 -20.97 -10.44 -0.54
C ASN A 103 -20.01 -9.26 -0.51
N CYS A 104 -20.48 -8.04 -0.77
CA CYS A 104 -19.62 -6.86 -0.65
C CYS A 104 -20.29 -5.62 -0.06
N CYS A 105 -19.40 -4.73 0.38
CA CYS A 105 -19.63 -3.34 0.73
C CYS A 105 -19.20 -2.44 -0.42
N ASP A 106 -20.03 -1.45 -0.79
CA ASP A 106 -19.64 -0.36 -1.68
C ASP A 106 -19.23 0.86 -0.83
N TYR A 107 -17.97 1.29 -0.93
CA TYR A 107 -17.45 2.48 -0.25
C TYR A 107 -17.54 3.76 -1.11
N GLY A 108 -18.17 3.67 -2.28
CA GLY A 108 -18.32 4.78 -3.21
C GLY A 108 -17.03 5.09 -3.97
N VAL A 109 -16.96 6.29 -4.53
CA VAL A 109 -15.90 6.69 -5.46
C VAL A 109 -14.52 6.64 -4.80
N GLY A 110 -13.58 6.00 -5.50
CA GLY A 110 -12.13 6.02 -5.22
C GLY A 110 -11.38 6.86 -6.25
N SER A 111 -10.37 7.61 -5.82
CA SER A 111 -9.61 8.53 -6.69
C SER A 111 -8.75 7.81 -7.74
N ASP A 112 -8.38 6.57 -7.48
CA ASP A 112 -7.63 5.67 -8.35
C ASP A 112 -8.52 4.74 -9.19
N CYS A 113 -9.79 4.59 -8.81
CA CYS A 113 -10.72 3.69 -9.50
C CYS A 113 -11.18 4.25 -10.84
N GLY A 114 -11.42 3.35 -11.80
CA GLY A 114 -11.78 3.70 -13.18
C GLY A 114 -10.60 4.10 -14.07
N LYS A 115 -9.36 3.99 -13.57
CA LYS A 115 -8.12 4.30 -14.30
C LYS A 115 -7.26 3.05 -14.49
N ALA A 116 -6.23 3.12 -15.34
CA ALA A 116 -5.29 2.03 -15.57
C ALA A 116 -4.48 1.65 -14.31
N GLY A 117 -4.27 2.60 -13.39
CA GLY A 117 -3.58 2.39 -12.11
C GLY A 117 -4.51 2.01 -10.95
N ALA A 118 -5.73 1.53 -11.23
CA ALA A 118 -6.66 1.10 -10.19
C ALA A 118 -6.05 -0.03 -9.33
N ARG A 119 -6.46 -0.11 -8.05
CA ARG A 119 -6.06 -1.14 -7.07
C ARG A 119 -6.59 -2.56 -7.40
N CYS A 120 -6.30 -3.06 -8.58
CA CYS A 120 -6.66 -4.40 -9.01
C CYS A 120 -5.64 -5.42 -8.53
N ILE A 121 -6.14 -6.58 -8.11
CA ILE A 121 -5.30 -7.71 -7.72
C ILE A 121 -4.68 -8.29 -8.99
N LYS A 122 -3.35 -8.36 -9.02
CA LYS A 122 -2.61 -9.11 -10.03
C LYS A 122 -2.57 -10.57 -9.60
N ASN A 123 -2.84 -11.45 -10.56
CA ASN A 123 -3.07 -12.86 -10.33
C ASN A 123 -1.76 -13.66 -10.41
#